data_AF-A0A6A0ATQ3-F1
#
_entry.id   AF-A0A6A0ATQ3-F1
#
_cell.length_a   1.000
_cell.length_b   1.000
_cell.length_c   1.000
_cell.angle_alpha   90.00
_cell.angle_beta   90.00
_cell.angle_gamma   90.00
#
_symmetry.space_group_name_H-M   'P 1'
#
loop_
_entity.id
_entity.type
_entity.pdbx_description
1 polymer ?
#
loop_
_entity_poly.entity_id
_entity_poly.type
_entity_poly.pdbx_seq_one_letter_code
_entity_poly.pdbx_strand_id
1 'polypeptide(L)'
;MSAQVIQDITSQARKTWRRLGVDERTASEMAEELTADLTAAALDGQDVRSYIAGDVEVLAASWAVERGLVASRRRLKETALAAATGAVLPALAAMAFWWVGWSRILDCGFESVATRSDGSLQQAQQVCSNAGVPLMWAGWGVCLFAAFFTIRLSVARALRRHLDPAREATVRSLTRSLPAILATAASLGWAVGVPWVAYLDAHDYGFGYYKLMYLLPVVPIVMVGAVVSGACWTRHRTCRPVKATS
;
A
#
# COMPACT_ATOMS: atom_id res chain seq x y z
N MET A 1 2.30 -51.71 -6.51
CA MET A 1 3.14 -50.59 -6.95
C MET A 1 2.48 -49.22 -6.78
N SER A 2 1.22 -49.13 -6.32
CA SER A 2 0.44 -47.88 -6.17
C SER A 2 0.78 -47.07 -4.91
N ALA A 3 1.06 -47.70 -3.76
CA ALA A 3 1.24 -47.01 -2.48
C ALA A 3 2.44 -46.03 -2.46
N GLN A 4 3.56 -46.41 -3.06
CA GLN A 4 4.76 -45.57 -3.10
C GLN A 4 4.57 -44.35 -4.03
N VAL A 5 3.85 -44.55 -5.15
CA VAL A 5 3.49 -43.46 -6.07
C VAL A 5 2.57 -42.44 -5.41
N ILE A 6 1.57 -42.90 -4.64
CA ILE A 6 0.67 -42.03 -3.88
C ILE A 6 1.45 -41.21 -2.84
N GLN A 7 2.38 -41.83 -2.09
CA GLN A 7 3.22 -41.10 -1.13
C GLN A 7 4.10 -40.04 -1.79
N ASP A 8 4.70 -40.33 -2.94
CA ASP A 8 5.51 -39.37 -3.68
C ASP A 8 4.68 -38.17 -4.17
N ILE A 9 3.49 -38.44 -4.72
CA ILE A 9 2.54 -37.41 -5.17
C ILE A 9 2.11 -36.54 -4.00
N THR A 10 1.68 -37.13 -2.88
CA THR A 10 1.23 -36.40 -1.70
C THR A 10 2.36 -35.57 -1.09
N SER A 11 3.59 -36.10 -1.04
CA SER A 11 4.78 -35.37 -0.58
C SER A 11 5.10 -34.18 -1.48
N GLN A 12 5.00 -34.35 -2.80
CA GLN A 12 5.22 -33.28 -3.77
C GLN A 12 4.11 -32.21 -3.69
N ALA A 13 2.85 -32.61 -3.56
CA ALA A 13 1.73 -31.71 -3.34
C ALA A 13 1.90 -30.88 -2.04
N ARG A 14 2.31 -31.52 -0.94
CA ARG A 14 2.61 -30.83 0.34
C ARG A 14 3.74 -29.81 0.21
N LYS A 15 4.82 -30.14 -0.52
CA LYS A 15 5.90 -29.19 -0.82
C LYS A 15 5.37 -28.01 -1.62
N THR A 16 4.51 -28.25 -2.61
CA THR A 16 3.89 -27.20 -3.42
C THR A 16 2.97 -26.31 -2.57
N TRP A 17 2.12 -26.87 -1.71
CA TRP A 17 1.27 -26.09 -0.80
C TRP A 17 2.08 -25.23 0.17
N ARG A 18 3.18 -25.77 0.72
CA ARG A 18 4.08 -24.99 1.57
C ARG A 18 4.73 -23.83 0.81
N ARG A 19 5.11 -24.03 -0.47
CA ARG A 19 5.58 -22.96 -1.36
C ARG A 19 4.49 -21.92 -1.67
N LEU A 20 3.24 -22.35 -1.77
CA LEU A 20 2.08 -21.48 -1.95
C LEU A 20 1.65 -20.74 -0.67
N GLY A 21 2.28 -21.04 0.47
CA GLY A 21 2.04 -20.38 1.75
C GLY A 21 0.86 -20.93 2.54
N VAL A 22 0.43 -22.16 2.26
CA VAL A 22 -0.57 -22.89 3.07
C VAL A 22 0.07 -23.28 4.40
N ASP A 23 -0.68 -23.10 5.50
CA ASP A 23 -0.25 -23.49 6.84
C ASP A 23 0.01 -25.00 6.93
N GLU A 24 0.98 -25.42 7.75
CA GLU A 24 1.41 -26.82 7.83
C GLU A 24 0.29 -27.75 8.32
N ARG A 25 -0.58 -27.28 9.24
CA ARG A 25 -1.70 -28.07 9.74
C ARG A 25 -2.72 -28.31 8.62
N THR A 26 -3.09 -27.25 7.91
CA THR A 26 -4.02 -27.35 6.76
C THR A 26 -3.42 -28.16 5.63
N ALA A 27 -2.12 -28.01 5.33
CA ALA A 27 -1.44 -28.81 4.32
C ALA A 27 -1.40 -30.30 4.67
N SER A 28 -1.37 -30.65 5.96
CA SER A 28 -1.48 -32.04 6.42
C SER A 28 -2.90 -32.59 6.23
N GLU A 29 -3.92 -31.83 6.60
CA GLU A 29 -5.33 -32.21 6.41
C GLU A 29 -5.64 -32.44 4.92
N MET A 30 -5.19 -31.54 4.03
CA MET A 30 -5.35 -31.72 2.58
C MET A 30 -4.54 -32.90 2.02
N ALA A 31 -3.39 -33.21 2.62
CA ALA A 31 -2.58 -34.36 2.21
C ALA A 31 -3.27 -35.68 2.55
N GLU A 32 -3.96 -35.74 3.70
CA GLU A 32 -4.74 -36.91 4.11
C GLU A 32 -5.91 -37.14 3.16
N GLU A 33 -6.66 -36.09 2.82
CA GLU A 33 -7.74 -36.17 1.84
C GLU A 33 -7.22 -36.55 0.45
N LEU A 34 -6.07 -36.01 0.00
CA LEU A 34 -5.47 -36.40 -1.29
C LEU A 34 -5.15 -37.88 -1.31
N THR A 35 -4.59 -38.35 -0.21
CA THR A 35 -4.20 -39.75 -0.08
C THR A 35 -5.45 -40.63 -0.11
N ALA A 36 -6.54 -40.21 0.53
CA ALA A 36 -7.82 -40.92 0.48
C ALA A 36 -8.39 -40.97 -0.95
N ASP A 37 -8.44 -39.84 -1.66
CA ASP A 37 -8.97 -39.75 -3.02
C ASP A 37 -8.14 -40.58 -4.01
N LEU A 38 -6.81 -40.50 -3.95
CA LEU A 38 -5.93 -41.29 -4.80
C LEU A 38 -5.99 -42.79 -4.47
N THR A 39 -6.22 -43.14 -3.20
CA THR A 39 -6.40 -44.54 -2.80
C THR A 39 -7.73 -45.08 -3.32
N ALA A 40 -8.80 -44.29 -3.25
CA ALA A 40 -10.10 -44.65 -3.82
C ALA A 40 -10.01 -44.83 -5.34
N ALA A 41 -9.41 -43.87 -6.06
CA ALA A 41 -9.21 -43.97 -7.50
C ALA A 41 -8.39 -45.22 -7.91
N ALA A 42 -7.37 -45.57 -7.11
CA ALA A 42 -6.58 -46.77 -7.33
C ALA A 42 -7.37 -48.07 -7.09
N LEU A 43 -8.30 -48.08 -6.11
CA LEU A 43 -9.20 -49.21 -5.86
C LEU A 43 -10.24 -49.37 -6.98
N ASP A 44 -10.68 -48.27 -7.57
CA ASP A 44 -11.59 -48.24 -8.72
C ASP A 44 -10.90 -48.64 -10.05
N GLY A 45 -9.61 -49.00 -10.00
CA GLY A 45 -8.83 -49.43 -11.16
C GLY A 45 -8.43 -48.29 -12.09
N GLN A 46 -8.58 -47.03 -11.67
CA GLN A 46 -8.09 -45.88 -12.44
C GLN A 46 -6.57 -45.73 -12.25
N ASP A 47 -5.88 -45.40 -13.33
CA ASP A 47 -4.46 -45.05 -13.25
C ASP A 47 -4.29 -43.69 -12.55
N VAL A 48 -3.58 -43.69 -11.43
CA VAL A 48 -3.33 -42.54 -10.56
C VAL A 48 -2.69 -41.38 -11.32
N ARG A 49 -1.82 -41.65 -12.31
CA ARG A 49 -1.19 -40.60 -13.13
C ARG A 49 -2.15 -39.97 -14.13
N SER A 50 -3.06 -40.77 -14.69
CA SER A 50 -4.14 -40.28 -15.55
C SER A 50 -5.12 -39.40 -14.76
N TYR A 51 -5.44 -39.76 -13.51
CA TYR A 51 -6.32 -38.99 -12.63
C TYR A 51 -5.77 -37.57 -12.34
N ILE A 52 -4.46 -37.44 -12.20
CA ILE A 52 -3.78 -36.16 -11.90
C ILE A 52 -3.46 -35.36 -13.17
N ALA A 53 -3.84 -35.87 -14.35
CA ALA A 53 -3.48 -35.29 -15.64
C ALA A 53 -1.97 -35.06 -15.83
N GLY A 54 -1.13 -35.83 -15.10
CA GLY A 54 0.34 -35.80 -15.21
C GLY A 54 1.06 -34.68 -14.46
N ASP A 55 0.39 -33.67 -13.90
CA ASP A 55 1.04 -32.55 -13.22
C ASP A 55 0.53 -32.33 -11.79
N VAL A 56 1.33 -32.81 -10.83
CA VAL A 56 1.06 -32.70 -9.39
C VAL A 56 1.08 -31.26 -8.90
N GLU A 57 1.88 -30.38 -9.52
CA GLU A 57 1.93 -28.97 -9.12
C GLU A 57 0.67 -28.23 -9.55
N VAL A 58 0.17 -28.51 -10.75
CA VAL A 58 -1.10 -27.96 -11.25
C VAL A 58 -2.28 -28.45 -10.41
N LEU A 59 -2.33 -29.75 -10.09
CA LEU A 59 -3.35 -30.29 -9.19
C LEU A 59 -3.28 -29.60 -7.82
N ALA A 60 -2.11 -29.59 -7.18
CA ALA A 60 -1.92 -28.98 -5.87
C ALA A 60 -2.29 -27.49 -5.87
N ALA A 61 -1.95 -26.75 -6.93
CA ALA A 61 -2.33 -25.35 -7.08
C ALA A 61 -3.83 -25.18 -7.26
N SER A 62 -4.47 -25.95 -8.15
CA SER A 62 -5.91 -25.87 -8.41
C SER A 62 -6.73 -26.14 -7.14
N TRP A 63 -6.30 -27.11 -6.34
CA TRP A 63 -7.00 -27.49 -5.14
C TRP A 63 -6.81 -26.49 -4.00
N ALA A 64 -5.61 -25.90 -3.89
CA ALA A 64 -5.38 -24.76 -3.02
C ALA A 64 -6.20 -23.53 -3.46
N VAL A 65 -6.48 -23.35 -4.76
CA VAL A 65 -7.35 -22.26 -5.27
C VAL A 65 -8.80 -22.53 -4.91
N GLU A 66 -9.28 -23.75 -5.12
CA GLU A 66 -10.66 -24.17 -4.84
C GLU A 66 -10.99 -24.03 -3.35
N ARG A 67 -10.02 -24.32 -2.48
CA ARG A 67 -10.12 -24.11 -1.03
C ARG A 67 -9.91 -22.65 -0.59
N GLY A 68 -9.59 -21.75 -1.52
CA GLY A 68 -9.28 -20.35 -1.22
C GLY A 68 -8.00 -20.13 -0.39
N LEU A 69 -7.09 -21.10 -0.40
CA LEU A 69 -5.87 -21.14 0.40
C LEU A 69 -4.65 -20.52 -0.31
N VAL A 70 -4.72 -20.28 -1.62
CA VAL A 70 -3.63 -19.61 -2.35
C VAL A 70 -3.41 -18.21 -1.80
N ALA A 71 -2.17 -17.95 -1.35
CA ALA A 71 -1.74 -16.79 -0.61
C ALA A 71 -2.38 -15.47 -1.08
N SER A 72 -3.47 -15.12 -0.40
CA SER A 72 -3.98 -13.76 -0.29
C SER A 72 -2.83 -12.76 -0.08
N ARG A 73 -1.78 -13.15 0.65
CA ARG A 73 -0.56 -12.36 0.91
C ARG A 73 0.22 -11.94 -0.33
N ARG A 74 0.41 -12.80 -1.35
CA ARG A 74 1.19 -12.41 -2.56
C ARG A 74 0.42 -11.39 -3.39
N ARG A 75 -0.88 -11.67 -3.57
CA ARG A 75 -1.82 -10.76 -4.20
C ARG A 75 -1.93 -9.44 -3.41
N LEU A 76 -1.98 -9.48 -2.08
CA LEU A 76 -1.97 -8.29 -1.20
C LEU A 76 -0.71 -7.44 -1.41
N LYS A 77 0.48 -8.05 -1.48
CA LYS A 77 1.75 -7.35 -1.76
C LYS A 77 1.75 -6.65 -3.12
N GLU A 78 1.16 -7.25 -4.14
CA GLU A 78 1.06 -6.64 -5.47
C GLU A 78 0.11 -5.42 -5.48
N THR A 79 -1.02 -5.50 -4.76
CA THR A 79 -1.89 -4.32 -4.56
C THR A 79 -1.25 -3.24 -3.70
N ALA A 80 -0.49 -3.63 -2.68
CA ALA A 80 0.28 -2.70 -1.86
C ALA A 80 1.31 -1.95 -2.71
N LEU A 81 2.06 -2.66 -3.55
CA LEU A 81 3.07 -2.07 -4.42
C LEU A 81 2.43 -1.14 -5.47
N ALA A 82 1.30 -1.55 -6.05
CA ALA A 82 0.54 -0.71 -6.98
C ALA A 82 -0.01 0.56 -6.30
N ALA A 83 -0.51 0.45 -5.07
CA ALA A 83 -0.99 1.60 -4.32
C ALA A 83 0.16 2.53 -3.93
N ALA A 84 1.29 1.99 -3.47
CA ALA A 84 2.49 2.74 -3.13
C ALA A 84 2.99 3.54 -4.34
N THR A 85 3.19 2.89 -5.49
CA THR A 85 3.64 3.55 -6.72
C THR A 85 2.69 4.66 -7.20
N GLY A 86 1.39 4.50 -7.01
CA GLY A 86 0.41 5.55 -7.31
C GLY A 86 0.49 6.74 -6.34
N ALA A 87 0.92 6.52 -5.10
CA ALA A 87 0.98 7.54 -4.05
C ALA A 87 2.30 8.34 -4.03
N VAL A 88 3.39 7.82 -4.61
CA VAL A 88 4.72 8.48 -4.56
C VAL A 88 4.69 9.90 -5.12
N LEU A 89 4.23 10.08 -6.36
CA LEU A 89 4.25 11.39 -7.03
C LEU A 89 3.43 12.46 -6.26
N PRO A 90 2.17 12.19 -5.87
CA PRO A 90 1.40 13.12 -5.03
C PRO A 90 2.05 13.42 -3.68
N ALA A 91 2.67 12.43 -3.03
CA ALA A 91 3.33 12.63 -1.74
C ALA A 91 4.55 13.55 -1.87
N LEU A 92 5.36 13.37 -2.91
CA LEU A 92 6.49 14.25 -3.21
C LEU A 92 6.02 15.67 -3.55
N ALA A 93 4.94 15.81 -4.33
CA ALA A 93 4.37 17.12 -4.67
C ALA A 93 3.83 17.84 -3.44
N ALA A 94 3.08 17.15 -2.56
CA ALA A 94 2.56 17.73 -1.32
C ALA A 94 3.70 18.23 -0.42
N MET A 95 4.80 17.48 -0.38
CA MET A 95 6.00 17.86 0.34
C MET A 95 6.69 19.09 -0.27
N ALA A 96 6.77 19.18 -1.60
CA ALA A 96 7.31 20.36 -2.27
C ALA A 96 6.46 21.62 -1.98
N PHE A 97 5.13 21.51 -2.01
CA PHE A 97 4.24 22.62 -1.64
C PHE A 97 4.40 23.03 -0.18
N TRP A 98 4.55 22.06 0.73
CA TRP A 98 4.83 22.32 2.14
C TRP A 98 6.17 23.07 2.31
N TRP A 99 7.21 22.61 1.60
CA TRP A 99 8.52 23.26 1.59
C TRP A 99 8.48 24.70 1.08
N VAL A 100 7.80 24.94 -0.05
CA VAL A 100 7.63 26.28 -0.61
C VAL A 100 6.87 27.20 0.35
N GLY A 101 5.83 26.69 1.02
CA GLY A 101 5.10 27.45 2.03
C GLY A 101 5.96 27.83 3.25
N TRP A 102 6.86 26.95 3.68
CA TRP A 102 7.70 27.17 4.86
C TRP A 102 8.98 27.97 4.59
N SER A 103 9.55 27.83 3.40
CA SER A 103 10.85 28.41 3.05
C SER A 103 10.87 29.94 2.95
N ARG A 104 9.71 30.61 3.11
CA ARG A 104 9.56 32.08 2.97
C ARG A 104 10.10 32.65 1.65
N ILE A 105 10.39 31.80 0.66
CA ILE A 105 10.89 32.19 -0.67
C ILE A 105 9.87 33.09 -1.39
N LEU A 106 8.58 32.92 -1.07
CA LEU A 106 7.49 33.72 -1.62
C LEU A 106 7.15 34.97 -0.79
N ASP A 107 7.82 35.18 0.34
CA ASP A 107 7.64 36.41 1.10
C ASP A 107 8.34 37.53 0.33
N CYS A 108 7.58 38.54 -0.08
CA CYS A 108 8.12 39.75 -0.69
C CYS A 108 8.84 40.62 0.36
N GLY A 109 9.95 40.10 0.90
CA GLY A 109 10.82 40.82 1.84
C GLY A 109 11.99 41.45 1.10
N PHE A 110 11.74 42.48 0.30
CA PHE A 110 12.79 43.45 0.04
C PHE A 110 12.73 44.45 1.19
N GLU A 111 13.71 44.40 2.10
CA GLU A 111 13.91 45.47 3.07
C GLU A 111 14.36 46.73 2.31
N SER A 112 13.41 47.48 1.78
CA SER A 112 13.71 48.80 1.23
C SER A 112 13.82 49.78 2.39
N VAL A 113 15.05 50.11 2.78
CA VAL A 113 15.30 51.24 3.68
C VAL A 113 15.01 52.52 2.91
N ALA A 114 13.82 53.09 3.11
CA ALA A 114 13.49 54.41 2.60
C ALA A 114 13.85 55.45 3.67
N THR A 115 14.75 56.38 3.34
CA THR A 115 15.00 57.55 4.18
C THR A 115 13.82 58.50 4.07
N ARG A 116 13.14 58.73 5.19
CA ARG A 116 12.13 59.77 5.29
C ARG A 116 12.81 61.14 5.16
N SER A 117 12.11 62.14 4.63
CA SER A 117 12.66 63.48 4.38
C SER A 117 13.11 64.24 5.65
N ASP A 118 12.86 63.69 6.84
CA ASP A 118 13.29 64.21 8.14
C ASP A 118 14.58 63.55 8.67
N GLY A 119 15.20 62.63 7.91
CA GLY A 119 16.40 61.91 8.30
C GLY A 119 16.17 60.74 9.24
N SER A 120 14.92 60.45 9.64
CA SER A 120 14.59 59.27 10.43
C SER A 120 14.53 58.01 9.56
N LEU A 121 15.18 56.94 10.01
CA LEU A 121 15.08 55.62 9.42
C LEU A 121 13.75 55.01 9.86
N GLN A 122 12.72 55.16 9.03
CA GLN A 122 11.49 54.39 9.21
C GLN A 122 11.64 53.06 8.47
N GLN A 123 11.82 51.98 9.22
CA GLN A 123 11.69 50.64 8.69
C GLN A 123 10.21 50.44 8.36
N ALA A 124 9.83 50.76 7.11
CA ALA A 124 8.49 50.51 6.61
C ALA A 124 8.31 49.00 6.47
N GLN A 125 7.89 48.35 7.55
CA GLN A 125 7.52 46.95 7.54
C GLN A 125 6.20 46.84 6.80
N GLN A 126 6.28 46.76 5.47
CA GLN A 126 5.12 46.52 4.63
C GLN A 126 4.62 45.11 4.96
N VAL A 127 3.49 45.03 5.68
CA VAL A 127 2.81 43.79 6.04
C VAL A 127 2.25 43.18 4.75
N CYS A 128 3.10 42.50 4.00
CA CYS A 128 2.67 41.68 2.88
C CYS A 128 1.94 40.46 3.44
N SER A 129 0.72 40.23 2.95
CA SER A 129 -0.03 39.01 3.26
C SER A 129 0.77 37.80 2.77
N ASN A 130 1.09 36.86 3.67
CA ASN A 130 1.84 35.63 3.36
C ASN A 130 1.11 34.77 2.32
N ALA A 131 1.40 34.97 1.04
CA ALA A 131 0.81 34.22 -0.06
C ALA A 131 1.23 32.73 -0.06
N GLY A 132 2.30 32.38 0.66
CA GLY A 132 2.77 30.99 0.79
C GLY A 132 1.78 30.07 1.51
N VAL A 133 1.06 30.57 2.53
CA VAL A 133 0.09 29.76 3.30
C VAL A 133 -1.11 29.30 2.47
N PRO A 134 -1.84 30.18 1.75
CA PRO A 134 -2.95 29.74 0.90
C PRO A 134 -2.47 28.85 -0.26
N LEU A 135 -1.29 29.12 -0.83
CA LEU A 135 -0.70 28.27 -1.87
C LEU A 135 -0.40 26.86 -1.35
N MET A 136 0.12 26.74 -0.12
CA MET A 136 0.38 25.45 0.53
C MET A 136 -0.90 24.63 0.68
N TRP A 137 -1.99 25.23 1.16
CA TRP A 137 -3.27 24.55 1.32
C TRP A 137 -3.90 24.15 -0.02
N ALA A 138 -3.85 25.04 -1.02
CA ALA A 138 -4.33 24.74 -2.36
C ALA A 138 -3.54 23.58 -3.00
N GLY A 139 -2.20 23.61 -2.89
CA GLY A 139 -1.33 22.55 -3.37
C GLY A 139 -1.61 21.21 -2.69
N TRP A 140 -1.86 21.22 -1.39
CA TRP A 140 -2.28 20.03 -0.64
C TRP A 140 -3.58 19.42 -1.14
N GLY A 141 -4.60 20.27 -1.39
CA GLY A 141 -5.87 19.82 -1.96
C GLY A 141 -5.71 19.17 -3.33
N VAL A 142 -4.90 19.80 -4.21
CA VAL A 142 -4.56 19.24 -5.53
C VAL A 142 -3.82 17.90 -5.40
N CYS A 143 -2.90 17.78 -4.45
CA CYS A 143 -2.15 16.54 -4.24
C CYS A 143 -3.02 15.40 -3.71
N LEU A 144 -3.95 15.68 -2.78
CA LEU A 144 -4.92 14.67 -2.32
C LEU A 144 -5.83 14.21 -3.46
N PHE A 145 -6.29 15.13 -4.28
CA PHE A 145 -7.09 14.81 -5.46
C PHE A 145 -6.29 13.97 -6.47
N ALA A 146 -5.06 14.37 -6.79
CA ALA A 146 -4.18 13.61 -7.67
C ALA A 146 -3.92 12.20 -7.12
N ALA A 147 -3.63 12.07 -5.83
CA ALA A 147 -3.42 10.79 -5.15
C ALA A 147 -4.62 9.86 -5.31
N PHE A 148 -5.83 10.40 -5.18
CA PHE A 148 -7.05 9.62 -5.37
C PHE A 148 -7.11 8.96 -6.75
N PHE A 149 -6.78 9.70 -7.81
CA PHE A 149 -6.82 9.16 -9.17
C PHE A 149 -5.64 8.25 -9.49
N THR A 150 -4.41 8.63 -9.11
CA THR A 150 -3.21 7.85 -9.44
C THR A 150 -3.21 6.50 -8.74
N ILE A 151 -3.63 6.43 -7.47
CA ILE A 151 -3.76 5.16 -6.72
C ILE A 151 -4.84 4.27 -7.35
N ARG A 152 -5.99 4.83 -7.73
CA ARG A 152 -7.06 4.05 -8.39
C ARG A 152 -6.58 3.50 -9.73
N LEU A 153 -5.89 4.31 -10.51
CA LEU A 153 -5.41 3.93 -11.84
C LEU A 153 -4.32 2.85 -11.74
N SER A 154 -3.38 2.98 -10.81
CA SER A 154 -2.30 1.99 -10.61
C SER A 154 -2.85 0.64 -10.15
N VAL A 155 -3.76 0.64 -9.17
CA VAL A 155 -4.41 -0.58 -8.68
C VAL A 155 -5.28 -1.22 -9.77
N ALA A 156 -6.05 -0.42 -10.52
CA ALA A 156 -6.86 -0.94 -11.61
C ALA A 156 -6.00 -1.56 -12.73
N ARG A 157 -4.85 -0.96 -13.06
CA ARG A 157 -3.90 -1.52 -14.03
C ARG A 157 -3.28 -2.83 -13.54
N ALA A 158 -2.88 -2.90 -12.27
CA ALA A 158 -2.35 -4.13 -11.68
C ALA A 158 -3.38 -5.26 -11.71
N LEU A 159 -4.62 -4.99 -11.28
CA LEU A 159 -5.69 -5.99 -11.30
C LEU A 159 -6.08 -6.42 -12.71
N ARG A 160 -6.02 -5.53 -13.71
CA ARG A 160 -6.24 -5.89 -15.13
C ARG A 160 -5.19 -6.88 -15.65
N ARG A 161 -3.92 -6.68 -15.30
CA ARG A 161 -2.83 -7.57 -15.75
C ARG A 161 -2.97 -9.00 -15.22
N HIS A 162 -3.63 -9.18 -14.09
CA HIS A 162 -3.76 -10.48 -13.42
C HIS A 162 -5.10 -11.18 -13.65
N LEU A 163 -6.00 -10.66 -14.51
CA LEU A 163 -7.31 -11.26 -14.83
C LEU A 163 -8.10 -11.69 -13.57
N ASP A 164 -8.03 -10.88 -12.51
CA ASP A 164 -8.58 -11.25 -11.21
C ASP A 164 -10.13 -11.16 -11.20
N PRO A 165 -10.89 -12.24 -10.94
CA PRO A 165 -12.35 -12.22 -10.98
C PRO A 165 -12.97 -11.27 -9.93
N ALA A 166 -12.25 -10.97 -8.85
CA ALA A 166 -12.70 -10.03 -7.82
C ALA A 166 -12.43 -8.55 -8.15
N ARG A 167 -12.01 -8.21 -9.38
CA ARG A 167 -11.56 -6.87 -9.76
C ARG A 167 -12.59 -5.77 -9.48
N GLU A 168 -13.84 -5.96 -9.90
CA GLU A 168 -14.86 -4.91 -9.75
C GLU A 168 -15.22 -4.64 -8.30
N ALA A 169 -15.36 -5.71 -7.51
CA ALA A 169 -15.64 -5.62 -6.08
C ALA A 169 -14.48 -4.91 -5.34
N THR A 170 -13.24 -5.24 -5.70
CA THR A 170 -12.04 -4.65 -5.07
C THR A 170 -11.91 -3.17 -5.43
N VAL A 171 -12.06 -2.80 -6.71
CA VAL A 171 -11.97 -1.39 -7.13
C VAL A 171 -13.10 -0.55 -6.55
N ARG A 172 -14.32 -1.09 -6.48
CA ARG A 172 -15.48 -0.39 -5.90
C ARG A 172 -15.31 -0.16 -4.40
N SER A 173 -14.90 -1.20 -3.67
CA SER A 173 -14.58 -1.11 -2.24
C SER A 173 -13.47 -0.09 -1.98
N LEU A 174 -12.37 -0.21 -2.73
CA LEU A 174 -11.23 0.70 -2.63
C LEU A 174 -11.68 2.16 -2.87
N THR A 175 -12.45 2.42 -3.93
CA THR A 175 -12.95 3.77 -4.26
C THR A 175 -13.75 4.38 -3.11
N ARG A 176 -14.52 3.57 -2.38
CA ARG A 176 -15.34 4.04 -1.24
C ARG A 176 -14.50 4.32 0.00
N SER A 177 -13.46 3.54 0.25
CA SER A 177 -12.58 3.69 1.42
C SER A 177 -11.42 4.68 1.21
N LEU A 178 -11.05 4.96 -0.05
CA LEU A 178 -9.85 5.75 -0.37
C LEU A 178 -9.87 7.18 0.20
N PRO A 179 -11.00 7.92 0.21
CA PRO A 179 -11.05 9.23 0.83
C PRO A 179 -10.75 9.18 2.33
N ALA A 180 -11.28 8.18 3.03
CA ALA A 180 -10.99 7.98 4.46
C ALA A 180 -9.52 7.63 4.68
N ILE A 181 -8.95 6.74 3.85
CA ILE A 181 -7.52 6.39 3.92
C ILE A 181 -6.63 7.62 3.70
N LEU A 182 -6.95 8.44 2.70
CA LEU A 182 -6.21 9.68 2.41
C LEU A 182 -6.35 10.70 3.54
N ALA A 183 -7.54 10.84 4.12
CA ALA A 183 -7.76 11.70 5.28
C ALA A 183 -6.92 11.23 6.48
N THR A 184 -6.89 9.93 6.76
CA THR A 184 -6.06 9.36 7.83
C THR A 184 -4.57 9.59 7.56
N ALA A 185 -4.12 9.38 6.31
CA ALA A 185 -2.74 9.62 5.91
C ALA A 185 -2.35 11.10 6.07
N ALA A 186 -3.24 12.01 5.68
CA ALA A 186 -3.06 13.45 5.85
C ALA A 186 -2.94 13.83 7.33
N SER A 187 -3.85 13.33 8.18
CA SER A 187 -3.81 13.59 9.62
C SER A 187 -2.55 13.02 10.29
N LEU A 188 -2.07 11.85 9.86
CA LEU A 188 -0.82 11.28 10.37
C LEU A 188 0.38 12.10 9.93
N GLY A 189 0.42 12.55 8.67
CA GLY A 189 1.47 13.45 8.19
C GLY A 189 1.54 14.75 9.00
N TRP A 190 0.38 15.33 9.32
CA TRP A 190 0.29 16.54 10.14
C TRP A 190 0.69 16.28 11.61
N ALA A 191 0.19 15.20 12.21
CA ALA A 191 0.50 14.81 13.59
C ALA A 191 1.96 14.43 13.81
N VAL A 192 2.66 13.93 12.77
CA VAL A 192 4.11 13.69 12.83
C VAL A 192 4.87 14.98 12.53
N GLY A 193 4.46 15.75 11.52
CA GLY A 193 5.18 16.94 11.07
C GLY A 193 5.18 18.09 12.09
N VAL A 194 4.02 18.45 12.64
CA VAL A 194 3.88 19.66 13.48
C VAL A 194 4.62 19.55 14.81
N PRO A 195 4.45 18.47 15.61
CA PRO A 195 5.17 18.32 16.87
C PRO A 195 6.68 18.17 16.66
N TRP A 196 7.09 17.53 15.56
CA TRP A 196 8.51 17.36 15.23
C TRP A 196 9.18 18.69 14.89
N VAL A 197 8.50 19.56 14.15
CA VAL A 197 8.98 20.93 13.87
C VAL A 197 9.10 21.73 15.17
N ALA A 198 8.09 21.68 16.05
CA ALA A 198 8.12 22.37 17.34
C ALA A 198 9.24 21.84 18.26
N TYR A 199 9.46 20.53 18.28
CA TYR A 199 10.53 19.88 19.03
C TYR A 199 11.93 20.35 18.55
N LEU A 200 12.12 20.41 17.23
CA LEU A 200 13.37 20.88 16.62
C LEU A 200 13.62 22.38 16.82
N ASP A 201 12.56 23.17 17.01
CA ASP A 201 12.67 24.61 17.34
C ASP A 201 13.07 24.84 18.80
N ALA A 202 12.50 24.04 19.72
CA ALA A 202 12.80 24.13 21.14
C ALA A 202 14.25 23.73 21.50
N HIS A 203 14.95 22.99 20.63
CA HIS A 203 16.29 22.45 20.90
C HIS A 203 17.42 23.21 20.17
N ASP A 204 17.13 24.38 19.58
CA ASP A 204 18.11 25.27 18.96
C ASP A 204 19.09 24.56 18.00
N TYR A 205 18.59 23.53 17.28
CA TYR A 205 19.34 22.86 16.22
C TYR A 205 19.49 23.86 15.05
N GLY A 206 20.55 24.67 15.13
CA GLY A 206 20.77 25.94 14.43
C GLY A 206 20.89 25.95 12.90
N PHE A 207 20.31 25.00 12.16
CA PHE A 207 20.25 25.10 10.69
C PHE A 207 18.97 24.48 10.14
N GLY A 208 18.14 25.32 9.50
CA GLY A 208 16.92 24.90 8.80
C GLY A 208 17.14 23.77 7.77
N TYR A 209 18.38 23.63 7.28
CA TYR A 209 18.81 22.55 6.38
C TYR A 209 18.71 21.13 7.00
N TYR A 210 18.99 20.97 8.29
CA TYR A 210 18.90 19.65 8.94
C TYR A 210 17.45 19.25 9.28
N LYS A 211 16.59 20.24 9.60
CA LYS A 211 15.15 20.01 9.81
C LYS A 211 14.50 19.39 8.55
N LEU A 212 14.95 19.81 7.37
CA LEU A 212 14.54 19.24 6.08
C LEU A 212 14.96 17.82 5.85
N MET A 213 16.24 17.50 6.06
CA MET A 213 16.76 16.17 5.74
C MET A 213 16.00 15.05 6.46
N TYR A 214 15.44 15.34 7.65
CA TYR A 214 14.66 14.37 8.42
C TYR A 214 13.16 14.38 8.12
N LEU A 215 12.54 15.54 7.88
CA LEU A 215 11.12 15.60 7.51
C LEU A 215 10.87 15.08 6.08
N LEU A 216 11.85 15.27 5.19
CA LEU A 216 11.78 14.91 3.77
C LEU A 216 11.50 13.40 3.53
N PRO A 217 12.10 12.44 4.25
CA PRO A 217 11.75 11.04 4.10
C PRO A 217 10.59 10.59 5.00
N VAL A 218 10.49 11.10 6.23
CA VAL A 218 9.59 10.49 7.25
C VAL A 218 8.11 10.69 6.93
N VAL A 219 7.71 11.92 6.57
CA VAL A 219 6.31 12.25 6.27
C VAL A 219 5.78 11.44 5.07
N PRO A 220 6.45 11.39 3.91
CA PRO A 220 5.97 10.59 2.79
C PRO A 220 5.99 9.09 3.09
N ILE A 221 6.95 8.58 3.87
CA ILE A 221 6.96 7.16 4.28
C ILE A 221 5.72 6.84 5.11
N VAL A 222 5.36 7.68 6.09
CA VAL A 222 4.17 7.49 6.93
C VAL A 222 2.89 7.55 6.09
N MET A 223 2.79 8.53 5.17
CA MET A 223 1.62 8.66 4.30
C MET A 223 1.46 7.46 3.35
N VAL A 224 2.56 7.04 2.69
CA VAL A 224 2.54 5.87 1.79
C VAL A 224 2.24 4.59 2.58
N GLY A 225 2.80 4.43 3.79
CA GLY A 225 2.52 3.30 4.67
C GLY A 225 1.05 3.19 5.08
N ALA A 226 0.40 4.32 5.38
CA ALA A 226 -1.03 4.38 5.69
C ALA A 226 -1.88 3.98 4.47
N VAL A 227 -1.53 4.48 3.28
CA VAL A 227 -2.20 4.11 2.02
C VAL A 227 -2.07 2.62 1.72
N VAL A 228 -0.87 2.06 1.86
CA VAL A 228 -0.60 0.63 1.66
C VAL A 228 -1.40 -0.22 2.64
N SER A 229 -1.41 0.15 3.91
CA SER A 229 -2.13 -0.57 4.96
C SER A 229 -3.64 -0.55 4.72
N GLY A 230 -4.19 0.61 4.34
CA GLY A 230 -5.59 0.76 3.96
C GLY A 230 -5.96 -0.07 2.72
N ALA A 231 -5.13 -0.06 1.68
CA ALA A 231 -5.35 -0.86 0.48
C ALA A 231 -5.32 -2.38 0.80
N CYS A 232 -4.36 -2.83 1.60
CA CYS A 232 -4.31 -4.22 2.07
C CYS A 232 -5.56 -4.63 2.87
N TRP A 233 -5.99 -3.76 3.78
CA TRP A 233 -7.18 -4.02 4.61
C TRP A 233 -8.46 -4.11 3.77
N THR A 234 -8.63 -3.24 2.77
CA THR A 234 -9.80 -3.27 1.87
C THR A 234 -9.84 -4.56 1.05
N ARG A 235 -8.69 -4.98 0.50
CA ARG A 235 -8.60 -6.24 -0.25
C ARG A 235 -8.83 -7.45 0.63
N HIS A 236 -8.31 -7.45 1.85
CA HIS A 236 -8.56 -8.53 2.82
C HIS A 236 -10.06 -8.68 3.13
N ARG A 237 -10.81 -7.57 3.21
CA ARG A 237 -12.27 -7.62 3.42
C ARG A 237 -13.05 -8.12 2.20
N THR A 238 -12.61 -7.81 0.99
CA THR A 238 -13.28 -8.26 -0.24
C THR A 238 -12.95 -9.71 -0.59
N CYS A 239 -11.77 -10.20 -0.19
CA CYS A 239 -11.35 -11.60 -0.35
C CYS A 239 -11.53 -12.36 0.96
N ARG A 240 -12.71 -12.29 1.60
CA ARG A 240 -13.00 -13.15 2.75
C ARG A 240 -12.94 -14.61 2.29
N PRO A 241 -12.21 -15.49 2.98
CA PRO A 241 -12.30 -16.92 2.73
C PRO A 241 -13.75 -17.33 2.95
N VAL A 242 -14.32 -18.04 1.98
CA VAL A 242 -15.60 -18.74 2.16
C VAL A 242 -15.38 -19.64 3.37
N LYS A 243 -16.04 -19.32 4.50
CA LYS A 243 -16.10 -20.28 5.60
C LYS A 243 -16.82 -21.48 5.01
N ALA A 244 -16.14 -22.62 4.91
CA ALA A 244 -16.81 -23.89 4.78
C ALA A 244 -17.80 -23.96 5.95
N THR A 245 -19.08 -23.79 5.65
CA THR A 245 -20.16 -24.13 6.56
C THR A 245 -20.02 -25.61 6.82
N SER A 246 -19.74 -25.94 8.09
CA SER A 246 -19.74 -27.29 8.67
C SER A 246 -21.01 -28.06 8.34
#